data_AF-A0A2M9KPW3-F1
#
_entry.id   AF-A0A2M9KPW3-F1
#
_cell.length_a   1.000
_cell.length_b   1.000
_cell.length_c   1.000
_cell.angle_alpha   90.00
_cell.angle_beta   90.00
_cell.angle_gamma   90.00
#
_symmetry.space_group_name_H-M   'P 1'
#
loop_
_entity.id
_entity.type
_entity.pdbx_description
1 polymer ?
#
loop_
_entity_poly.entity_id
_entity_poly.type
_entity_poly.pdbx_seq_one_letter_code
_entity_poly.pdbx_strand_id
1 'polypeptide(L)'
;METSSAGMWPLRDDGWGPARAARRARRLAGYIAGEPVLTLDADGTARMRLELSGTPARAAARAAAGRGFAPRFGAAAAGTGRVLALSGSPEDVARAAAALPRLVDYTDQLATLAVRTLGEWTRHSSAAAHVAALTPAGLRQRTRDFRAQAFATAAAVLAAPEDQAVASVDPDLVLWEQAPAIAAGLAVYGWVPVQDAFDPADVELLLASATTGPAAEQLELPLWDTEAQASTTSAAPQLVVVIPCSGRKLPVAAAAGEIYTGSLHTHARRTANALTASGGTVLVLSARYGLLTLDQQIELYEHTWADPGHVSVEQLQQQAEQLGLTRAAEVVLLTPGAYTQRALAVWPDARTPLAHLGIGRQRGRLTALRENPTEYTVAA
;
A
#
# COMPACT_ATOMS: atom_id res chain seq x y z
N MET A 1 -1.41 15.51 -19.27
CA MET A 1 -1.41 15.35 -17.81
C MET A 1 -1.18 13.86 -17.55
N GLU A 2 0.03 13.39 -17.86
CA GLU A 2 0.42 12.01 -17.59
C GLU A 2 0.85 11.93 -16.12
N THR A 3 0.06 11.21 -15.34
CA THR A 3 0.42 10.81 -13.98
C THR A 3 1.60 9.85 -14.08
N SER A 4 2.82 10.37 -13.88
CA SER A 4 4.02 9.58 -13.69
C SER A 4 3.79 8.56 -12.56
N SER A 5 3.65 7.28 -12.90
CA SER A 5 3.46 6.19 -11.93
C SER A 5 4.77 5.75 -11.25
N ALA A 6 5.79 6.61 -11.21
CA ALA A 6 7.15 6.25 -10.78
C ALA A 6 7.38 6.28 -9.25
N GLY A 7 6.36 6.58 -8.45
CA GLY A 7 6.52 6.92 -7.03
C GLY A 7 6.07 5.89 -5.99
N MET A 8 5.46 4.77 -6.34
CA MET A 8 4.81 3.90 -5.34
C MET A 8 5.07 2.40 -5.56
N TRP A 9 5.37 1.68 -4.47
CA TRP A 9 5.85 0.29 -4.55
C TRP A 9 4.70 -0.73 -4.63
N PRO A 10 4.78 -1.71 -5.56
CA PRO A 10 3.72 -2.66 -5.84
C PRO A 10 3.58 -3.72 -4.75
N LEU A 11 2.41 -4.36 -4.69
CA LEU A 11 2.18 -5.58 -3.92
C LEU A 11 3.11 -6.75 -4.31
N ARG A 12 4.07 -6.58 -5.21
CA ARG A 12 5.04 -7.61 -5.64
C ARG A 12 6.11 -7.93 -4.60
N ASP A 13 6.34 -7.05 -3.64
CA ASP A 13 7.46 -7.19 -2.70
C ASP A 13 7.38 -8.44 -1.82
N ASP A 14 8.30 -9.37 -2.04
CA ASP A 14 8.48 -10.61 -1.30
C ASP A 14 9.52 -10.48 -0.16
N GLY A 15 10.04 -9.27 0.04
CA GLY A 15 11.27 -8.81 0.69
C GLY A 15 11.59 -9.30 2.10
N TRP A 16 11.66 -10.62 2.24
CA TRP A 16 11.96 -11.29 3.50
C TRP A 16 12.70 -12.62 3.29
N GLY A 17 13.51 -12.71 2.23
CA GLY A 17 14.30 -13.88 1.87
C GLY A 17 13.49 -15.01 1.21
N PRO A 18 14.16 -15.97 0.55
CA PRO A 18 13.53 -16.95 -0.35
C PRO A 18 12.49 -17.83 0.35
N ALA A 19 12.68 -18.14 1.63
CA ALA A 19 11.73 -18.95 2.40
C ALA A 19 10.37 -18.25 2.64
N ARG A 20 10.36 -16.92 2.78
CA ARG A 20 9.11 -16.15 2.96
C ARG A 20 8.46 -15.85 1.63
N ALA A 21 9.24 -15.57 0.60
CA ALA A 21 8.77 -15.49 -0.78
C ALA A 21 8.03 -16.77 -1.18
N ALA A 22 8.64 -17.95 -0.97
CA ALA A 22 8.01 -19.24 -1.25
C ALA A 22 6.74 -19.51 -0.41
N ARG A 23 6.68 -19.01 0.83
CA ARG A 23 5.45 -19.10 1.65
C ARG A 23 4.36 -18.19 1.12
N ARG A 24 4.72 -16.99 0.68
CA ARG A 24 3.78 -16.03 0.08
C ARG A 24 3.25 -16.57 -1.25
N ALA A 25 4.12 -17.04 -2.14
CA ALA A 25 3.73 -17.66 -3.41
C ALA A 25 2.73 -18.83 -3.20
N ARG A 26 3.02 -19.75 -2.26
CA ARG A 26 2.06 -20.83 -1.90
C ARG A 26 0.72 -20.30 -1.39
N ARG A 27 0.74 -19.20 -0.62
CA ARG A 27 -0.50 -18.58 -0.13
C ARG A 27 -1.28 -17.93 -1.26
N LEU A 28 -0.61 -17.23 -2.18
CA LEU A 28 -1.21 -16.62 -3.38
C LEU A 28 -1.85 -17.67 -4.28
N ALA A 29 -1.13 -18.77 -4.57
CA ALA A 29 -1.65 -19.90 -5.33
C ALA A 29 -2.91 -20.50 -4.69
N GLY A 30 -3.03 -20.46 -3.35
CA GLY A 30 -4.20 -20.96 -2.64
C GLY A 30 -5.48 -20.12 -2.77
N TYR A 31 -5.44 -18.94 -3.42
CA TYR A 31 -6.63 -18.08 -3.59
C TYR A 31 -7.47 -18.46 -4.81
N ILE A 32 -6.87 -19.03 -5.84
CA ILE A 32 -7.55 -19.51 -7.05
C ILE A 32 -7.55 -21.04 -7.02
N ALA A 33 -8.70 -21.64 -7.33
CA ALA A 33 -8.85 -23.07 -7.48
C ALA A 33 -8.74 -23.45 -8.96
N GLY A 34 -8.03 -24.55 -9.24
CA GLY A 34 -7.79 -25.03 -10.60
C GLY A 34 -6.76 -24.20 -11.36
N GLU A 35 -6.53 -24.58 -12.62
CA GLU A 35 -5.68 -23.85 -13.55
C GLU A 35 -6.58 -22.93 -14.39
N PRO A 36 -6.51 -21.61 -14.18
CA PRO A 36 -7.35 -20.70 -14.93
C PRO A 36 -6.83 -20.60 -16.37
N VAL A 37 -7.73 -20.72 -17.34
CA VAL A 37 -7.38 -20.67 -18.77
C VAL A 37 -7.84 -19.32 -19.33
N LEU A 38 -6.91 -18.61 -19.98
CA LEU A 38 -7.22 -17.45 -20.79
C LEU A 38 -7.69 -17.93 -22.17
N THR A 39 -8.90 -17.54 -22.55
CA THR A 39 -9.49 -17.88 -23.85
C THR A 39 -9.62 -16.63 -24.70
N LEU A 40 -9.15 -16.70 -25.95
CA LEU A 40 -9.32 -15.66 -26.96
C LEU A 40 -10.51 -16.00 -27.84
N ASP A 41 -11.45 -15.08 -27.91
CA ASP A 41 -12.58 -15.12 -28.83
C ASP A 41 -12.14 -14.61 -30.23
N ALA A 42 -12.96 -14.89 -31.25
CA ALA A 42 -12.65 -14.53 -32.63
C ALA A 42 -12.65 -13.00 -32.89
N ASP A 43 -13.31 -12.22 -32.04
CA ASP A 43 -13.37 -10.76 -32.08
C ASP A 43 -12.16 -10.08 -31.40
N GLY A 44 -11.19 -10.88 -30.90
CA GLY A 44 -10.03 -10.39 -30.16
C GLY A 44 -10.30 -10.12 -28.67
N THR A 45 -11.53 -10.34 -28.20
CA THR A 45 -11.87 -10.27 -26.77
C THR A 45 -11.25 -11.48 -26.05
N ALA A 46 -10.65 -11.23 -24.89
CA ALA A 46 -10.23 -12.30 -24.00
C ALA A 46 -11.24 -12.52 -22.89
N ARG A 47 -11.39 -13.78 -22.48
CA ARG A 47 -12.19 -14.18 -21.32
C ARG A 47 -11.39 -15.10 -20.42
N MET A 48 -11.58 -14.94 -19.12
CA MET A 48 -10.99 -15.82 -18.12
C MET A 48 -11.98 -16.10 -17.00
N ARG A 49 -12.08 -17.36 -16.58
CA ARG A 49 -12.90 -17.77 -15.43
C ARG A 49 -11.99 -18.16 -14.28
N LEU A 50 -12.17 -17.52 -13.14
CA LEU A 50 -11.46 -17.77 -11.90
C LEU A 50 -12.42 -18.36 -10.86
N GLU A 51 -12.07 -19.50 -10.28
CA GLU A 51 -12.77 -20.04 -9.11
C GLU A 51 -12.02 -19.66 -7.83
N LEU A 52 -12.67 -18.95 -6.93
CA LEU A 52 -12.08 -18.41 -5.71
C LEU A 52 -12.19 -19.45 -4.59
N SER A 53 -11.05 -19.78 -3.98
CA SER A 53 -10.95 -20.74 -2.88
C SER A 53 -11.53 -20.20 -1.57
N GLY A 54 -11.92 -21.11 -0.67
CA GLY A 54 -12.33 -20.80 0.71
C GLY A 54 -13.76 -21.25 1.04
N THR A 55 -14.27 -20.84 2.21
CA THR A 55 -15.68 -21.06 2.56
C THR A 55 -16.59 -20.29 1.58
N PRO A 56 -17.85 -20.71 1.35
CA PRO A 56 -18.74 -20.02 0.41
C PRO A 56 -18.82 -18.50 0.63
N ALA A 57 -18.90 -18.07 1.90
CA ALA A 57 -18.91 -16.66 2.25
C ALA A 57 -17.58 -15.93 1.93
N ARG A 58 -16.43 -16.56 2.18
CA ARG A 58 -15.12 -15.98 1.84
C ARG A 58 -14.91 -15.91 0.34
N ALA A 59 -15.25 -16.98 -0.38
CA ALA A 59 -15.16 -17.01 -1.83
C ALA A 59 -16.06 -15.93 -2.47
N ALA A 60 -17.28 -15.76 -1.95
CA ALA A 60 -18.19 -14.68 -2.36
C ALA A 60 -17.63 -13.28 -2.11
N ALA A 61 -17.06 -13.04 -0.93
CA ALA A 61 -16.42 -11.76 -0.61
C ALA A 61 -15.22 -11.49 -1.54
N ARG A 62 -14.40 -12.51 -1.85
CA ARG A 62 -13.26 -12.40 -2.75
C ARG A 62 -13.67 -12.14 -4.20
N ALA A 63 -14.71 -12.82 -4.69
CA ALA A 63 -15.28 -12.54 -6.01
C ALA A 63 -15.85 -11.11 -6.08
N ALA A 64 -16.52 -10.65 -5.02
CA ALA A 64 -17.00 -9.27 -4.94
C ALA A 64 -15.85 -8.25 -4.96
N ALA A 65 -14.78 -8.48 -4.20
CA ALA A 65 -13.57 -7.66 -4.26
C ALA A 65 -12.94 -7.67 -5.66
N GLY A 66 -12.85 -8.83 -6.30
CA GLY A 66 -12.34 -8.95 -7.66
C GLY A 66 -13.14 -8.16 -8.70
N ARG A 67 -14.47 -8.08 -8.56
CA ARG A 67 -15.29 -7.20 -9.40
C ARG A 67 -14.97 -5.71 -9.20
N GLY A 68 -14.63 -5.30 -7.98
CA GLY A 68 -14.19 -3.93 -7.71
C GLY A 68 -12.79 -3.63 -8.25
N PHE A 69 -11.89 -4.62 -8.25
CA PHE A 69 -10.52 -4.43 -8.71
C PHE A 69 -10.37 -4.48 -10.23
N ALA A 70 -11.12 -5.33 -10.94
CA ALA A 70 -10.93 -5.54 -12.38
C ALA A 70 -10.97 -4.25 -13.23
N PRO A 71 -11.88 -3.28 -12.99
CA PRO A 71 -11.91 -2.02 -13.74
C PRO A 71 -10.61 -1.20 -13.63
N ARG A 72 -9.82 -1.38 -12.55
CA ARG A 72 -8.51 -0.73 -12.40
C ARG A 72 -7.46 -1.21 -13.39
N PHE A 73 -7.73 -2.32 -14.07
CA PHE A 73 -6.88 -2.89 -15.10
C PHE A 73 -7.52 -2.81 -16.49
N GLY A 74 -8.64 -2.09 -16.67
CA GLY A 74 -9.37 -2.06 -17.94
C GLY A 74 -10.24 -3.29 -18.23
N ALA A 75 -10.26 -4.28 -17.33
CA ALA A 75 -11.05 -5.50 -17.49
C ALA A 75 -12.47 -5.33 -16.90
N ALA A 76 -13.47 -5.83 -17.60
CA ALA A 76 -14.81 -6.03 -17.05
C ALA A 76 -14.84 -7.32 -16.21
N ALA A 77 -15.66 -7.32 -15.16
CA ALA A 77 -15.81 -8.47 -14.27
C ALA A 77 -17.26 -8.74 -13.89
N ALA A 78 -17.64 -10.01 -13.96
CA ALA A 78 -18.96 -10.49 -13.59
C ALA A 78 -18.85 -11.79 -12.76
N GLY A 79 -19.98 -12.25 -12.24
CA GLY A 79 -20.07 -13.52 -11.51
C GLY A 79 -20.55 -13.37 -10.08
N THR A 80 -20.93 -14.50 -9.49
CA THR A 80 -21.57 -14.60 -8.17
C THR A 80 -21.03 -15.80 -7.40
N GLY A 81 -21.13 -15.75 -6.08
CA GLY A 81 -20.60 -16.81 -5.23
C GLY A 81 -19.08 -16.91 -5.41
N ARG A 82 -18.57 -18.11 -5.67
CA ARG A 82 -17.11 -18.34 -5.78
C ARG A 82 -16.52 -18.08 -7.16
N VAL A 83 -17.31 -17.67 -8.14
CA VAL A 83 -16.84 -17.55 -9.53
C VAL A 83 -16.71 -16.08 -9.90
N LEU A 84 -15.56 -15.74 -10.47
CA LEU A 84 -15.31 -14.45 -11.10
C LEU A 84 -14.98 -14.69 -12.58
N ALA A 85 -15.74 -14.09 -13.47
CA ALA A 85 -15.47 -14.06 -14.91
C ALA A 85 -14.90 -12.69 -15.25
N LEU A 86 -13.76 -12.68 -15.95
CA LEU A 86 -13.10 -11.50 -16.46
C LEU A 86 -13.25 -11.47 -18.00
N SER A 87 -13.43 -10.27 -18.55
CA SER A 87 -13.49 -10.06 -20.00
C SER A 87 -12.94 -8.70 -20.40
N GLY A 88 -12.30 -8.59 -21.56
CA GLY A 88 -11.73 -7.34 -22.05
C GLY A 88 -10.62 -7.61 -23.07
N SER A 89 -9.68 -6.68 -23.20
CA SER A 89 -8.47 -6.95 -23.99
C SER A 89 -7.66 -8.09 -23.35
N PRO A 90 -6.88 -8.87 -24.14
CA PRO A 90 -6.04 -9.93 -23.59
C PRO A 90 -5.10 -9.45 -22.49
N GLU A 91 -4.48 -8.29 -22.69
CA GLU A 91 -3.57 -7.70 -21.71
C GLU A 91 -4.28 -7.30 -20.42
N ASP A 92 -5.44 -6.67 -20.51
CA ASP A 92 -6.20 -6.20 -19.35
C ASP A 92 -6.72 -7.36 -18.51
N VAL A 93 -7.24 -8.42 -19.16
CA VAL A 93 -7.67 -9.64 -18.48
C VAL A 93 -6.48 -10.33 -17.81
N ALA A 94 -5.33 -10.43 -18.48
CA ALA A 94 -4.14 -11.03 -17.92
C ALA A 94 -3.59 -10.22 -16.72
N ARG A 95 -3.54 -8.88 -16.82
CA ARG A 95 -3.15 -8.00 -15.71
C ARG A 95 -4.08 -8.15 -14.50
N ALA A 96 -5.39 -8.11 -14.74
CA ALA A 96 -6.40 -8.28 -13.68
C ALA A 96 -6.27 -9.65 -13.00
N ALA A 97 -6.11 -10.72 -13.78
CA ALA A 97 -5.97 -12.08 -13.26
C ALA A 97 -4.68 -12.26 -12.45
N ALA A 98 -3.55 -11.73 -12.93
CA ALA A 98 -2.27 -11.78 -12.24
C ALA A 98 -2.26 -10.93 -10.95
N ALA A 99 -2.99 -9.82 -10.93
CA ALA A 99 -3.10 -8.96 -9.75
C ALA A 99 -4.01 -9.52 -8.65
N LEU A 100 -5.08 -10.20 -9.04
CA LEU A 100 -6.17 -10.55 -8.13
C LEU A 100 -5.72 -11.32 -6.87
N PRO A 101 -4.90 -12.38 -6.95
CA PRO A 101 -4.45 -13.10 -5.75
C PRO A 101 -3.69 -12.19 -4.77
N ARG A 102 -2.88 -11.25 -5.29
CA ARG A 102 -2.08 -10.31 -4.48
C ARG A 102 -2.97 -9.29 -3.77
N LEU A 103 -3.94 -8.73 -4.49
CA LEU A 103 -4.91 -7.77 -3.94
C LEU A 103 -5.81 -8.42 -2.88
N VAL A 104 -6.28 -9.64 -3.14
CA VAL A 104 -7.08 -10.39 -2.18
C VAL A 104 -6.28 -10.74 -0.94
N ASP A 105 -5.03 -11.19 -1.09
CA ASP A 105 -4.11 -11.45 0.03
C ASP A 105 -3.90 -10.19 0.88
N TYR A 106 -3.66 -9.06 0.23
CA TYR A 106 -3.47 -7.78 0.92
C TYR A 106 -4.72 -7.34 1.69
N THR A 107 -5.89 -7.46 1.06
CA THR A 107 -7.17 -7.17 1.71
C THR A 107 -7.40 -8.09 2.92
N ASP A 108 -7.07 -9.38 2.81
CA ASP A 108 -7.15 -10.33 3.93
C ASP A 108 -6.19 -9.96 5.07
N GLN A 109 -5.02 -9.41 4.76
CA GLN A 109 -4.07 -8.91 5.75
C GLN A 109 -4.60 -7.67 6.47
N LEU A 110 -5.19 -6.71 5.75
CA LEU A 110 -5.82 -5.52 6.33
C LEU A 110 -7.00 -5.91 7.24
N ALA A 111 -7.88 -6.81 6.79
CA ALA A 111 -8.97 -7.32 7.63
C ALA A 111 -8.46 -8.04 8.89
N THR A 112 -7.32 -8.75 8.78
CA THR A 112 -6.66 -9.37 9.95
C THR A 112 -6.10 -8.33 10.91
N LEU A 113 -5.51 -7.25 10.39
CA LEU A 113 -5.00 -6.16 11.20
C LEU A 113 -6.13 -5.44 11.94
N ALA A 114 -7.24 -5.15 11.27
CA ALA A 114 -8.44 -4.59 11.89
C ALA A 114 -8.95 -5.45 13.06
N VAL A 115 -9.02 -6.77 12.89
CA VAL A 115 -9.42 -7.71 13.97
C VAL A 115 -8.42 -7.70 15.13
N ARG A 116 -7.12 -7.49 14.88
CA ARG A 116 -6.13 -7.38 15.95
C ARG A 116 -6.30 -6.08 16.74
N THR A 117 -6.54 -4.96 16.05
CA THR A 117 -6.87 -3.68 16.67
C THR A 117 -8.10 -3.82 17.56
N LEU A 118 -9.15 -4.50 17.09
CA LEU A 118 -10.32 -4.83 17.90
C LEU A 118 -9.91 -5.60 19.17
N GLY A 119 -9.12 -6.67 19.03
CA GLY A 119 -8.67 -7.46 20.17
C GLY A 119 -7.78 -6.72 21.17
N GLU A 120 -6.98 -5.76 20.73
CA GLU A 120 -6.20 -4.87 21.61
C GLU A 120 -7.12 -3.93 22.38
N TRP A 121 -8.10 -3.33 21.70
CA TRP A 121 -9.05 -2.43 22.34
C TRP A 121 -9.97 -3.13 23.32
N THR A 122 -10.42 -4.36 23.04
CA THR A 122 -11.23 -5.12 24.01
C THR A 122 -10.50 -5.38 25.33
N ARG A 123 -9.16 -5.37 25.34
CA ARG A 123 -8.35 -5.54 26.56
C ARG A 123 -8.06 -4.24 27.31
N HIS A 124 -8.10 -3.10 26.63
CA HIS A 124 -7.53 -1.85 27.14
C HIS A 124 -8.46 -0.63 27.07
N SER A 125 -9.70 -0.77 26.59
CA SER A 125 -10.66 0.33 26.45
C SER A 125 -11.86 0.20 27.39
N SER A 126 -12.58 1.31 27.56
CA SER A 126 -13.90 1.36 28.22
C SER A 126 -14.91 0.40 27.60
N ALA A 127 -14.70 -0.02 26.34
CA ALA A 127 -15.56 -0.98 25.64
C ALA A 127 -15.39 -2.45 26.11
N ALA A 128 -14.46 -2.74 27.02
CA ALA A 128 -14.28 -4.09 27.59
C ALA A 128 -15.58 -4.65 28.21
N ALA A 129 -16.39 -3.77 28.83
CA ALA A 129 -17.67 -4.16 29.43
C ALA A 129 -18.67 -4.74 28.41
N HIS A 130 -18.73 -4.17 27.21
CA HIS A 130 -19.61 -4.65 26.14
C HIS A 130 -19.21 -6.05 25.66
N VAL A 131 -17.92 -6.36 25.68
CA VAL A 131 -17.38 -7.68 25.30
C VAL A 131 -17.65 -8.71 26.39
N ALA A 132 -17.50 -8.32 27.66
CA ALA A 132 -17.77 -9.19 28.80
C ALA A 132 -19.23 -9.65 28.88
N ALA A 133 -20.17 -8.86 28.34
CA ALA A 133 -21.58 -9.20 28.24
C ALA A 133 -21.91 -10.26 27.17
N LEU A 134 -20.98 -10.57 26.25
CA LEU A 134 -21.22 -11.53 25.17
C LEU A 134 -20.88 -12.96 25.59
N THR A 135 -21.70 -13.91 25.14
CA THR A 135 -21.33 -15.33 25.21
C THR A 135 -20.14 -15.62 24.29
N PRO A 136 -19.36 -16.70 24.54
CA PRO A 136 -18.28 -17.10 23.64
C PRO A 136 -18.73 -17.31 22.19
N ALA A 137 -19.96 -17.79 21.99
CA ALA A 137 -20.55 -17.94 20.65
C ALA A 137 -20.86 -16.58 20.01
N GLY A 138 -21.45 -15.65 20.78
CA GLY A 138 -21.71 -14.28 20.35
C GLY A 138 -20.45 -13.53 19.96
N LEU A 139 -19.38 -13.64 20.75
CA LEU A 139 -18.09 -13.01 20.45
C LEU A 139 -17.48 -13.56 19.15
N ARG A 140 -17.54 -14.88 18.94
CA ARG A 140 -17.07 -15.49 17.69
C ARG A 140 -17.86 -15.00 16.49
N GLN A 141 -19.19 -14.89 16.61
CA GLN A 141 -20.04 -14.38 15.54
C GLN A 141 -19.72 -12.92 15.22
N ARG A 142 -19.68 -12.05 16.23
CA ARG A 142 -19.31 -10.62 16.05
C ARG A 142 -17.93 -10.44 15.43
N THR A 143 -16.95 -11.25 15.82
CA THR A 143 -15.59 -11.20 15.24
C THR A 143 -15.60 -11.61 13.76
N ARG A 144 -16.42 -12.61 13.39
CA ARG A 144 -16.57 -13.02 11.98
C ARG A 144 -17.24 -11.92 11.16
N ASP A 145 -18.30 -11.31 11.68
CA ASP A 145 -19.04 -10.23 11.02
C ASP A 145 -18.14 -9.00 10.86
N PHE A 146 -17.43 -8.62 11.91
CA PHE A 146 -16.44 -7.55 11.89
C PHE A 146 -15.37 -7.79 10.82
N ARG A 147 -14.80 -9.01 10.77
CA ARG A 147 -13.78 -9.34 9.76
C ARG A 147 -14.36 -9.25 8.34
N ALA A 148 -15.60 -9.71 8.14
CA ALA A 148 -16.25 -9.67 6.84
C ALA A 148 -16.48 -8.23 6.37
N GLN A 149 -16.98 -7.36 7.26
CA GLN A 149 -17.15 -5.93 6.99
C GLN A 149 -15.80 -5.24 6.75
N ALA A 150 -14.78 -5.54 7.55
CA ALA A 150 -13.44 -4.98 7.39
C ALA A 150 -12.83 -5.37 6.04
N PHE A 151 -12.99 -6.63 5.62
CA PHE A 151 -12.54 -7.08 4.29
C PHE A 151 -13.27 -6.35 3.16
N ALA A 152 -14.60 -6.27 3.22
CA ALA A 152 -15.40 -5.60 2.19
C ALA A 152 -15.04 -4.11 2.09
N THR A 153 -14.89 -3.43 3.23
CA THR A 153 -14.51 -2.01 3.27
C THR A 153 -13.11 -1.80 2.73
N ALA A 154 -12.12 -2.59 3.19
CA ALA A 154 -10.75 -2.48 2.68
C ALA A 154 -10.68 -2.73 1.16
N ALA A 155 -11.43 -3.71 0.64
CA ALA A 155 -11.51 -3.96 -0.80
C ALA A 155 -12.09 -2.76 -1.56
N ALA A 156 -13.17 -2.16 -1.04
CA ALA A 156 -13.80 -1.00 -1.65
C ALA A 156 -12.86 0.22 -1.67
N VAL A 157 -12.14 0.47 -0.56
CA VAL A 157 -11.17 1.57 -0.46
C VAL A 157 -10.04 1.36 -1.47
N LEU A 158 -9.47 0.16 -1.53
CA LEU A 158 -8.38 -0.14 -2.46
C LEU A 158 -8.86 0.00 -3.92
N ALA A 159 -10.09 -0.42 -4.22
CA ALA A 159 -10.69 -0.29 -5.54
C ALA A 159 -11.08 1.15 -5.91
N ALA A 160 -11.25 2.07 -4.95
CA ALA A 160 -11.68 3.45 -5.16
C ALA A 160 -11.20 4.39 -4.03
N PRO A 161 -9.89 4.71 -3.97
CA PRO A 161 -9.33 5.49 -2.86
C PRO A 161 -9.76 6.96 -2.88
N GLU A 162 -9.88 7.54 -4.08
CA GLU A 162 -10.18 8.97 -4.28
C GLU A 162 -11.62 9.34 -3.90
N ASP A 163 -12.54 8.38 -3.94
CA ASP A 163 -13.97 8.60 -3.72
C ASP A 163 -14.41 8.35 -2.27
N GLN A 164 -13.52 7.88 -1.39
CA GLN A 164 -13.90 7.46 -0.05
C GLN A 164 -13.55 8.49 1.03
N ALA A 165 -14.58 9.15 1.54
CA ALA A 165 -14.51 9.83 2.84
C ALA A 165 -14.30 8.77 3.94
N VAL A 166 -13.12 8.74 4.54
CA VAL A 166 -12.83 7.87 5.68
C VAL A 166 -13.49 8.46 6.91
N ALA A 167 -14.55 7.82 7.39
CA ALA A 167 -15.13 8.16 8.68
C ALA A 167 -14.09 7.99 9.79
N SER A 168 -13.97 8.99 10.67
CA SER A 168 -13.17 8.88 11.88
C SER A 168 -13.78 7.86 12.83
N VAL A 169 -12.93 7.16 13.59
CA VAL A 169 -13.39 6.31 14.70
C VAL A 169 -14.09 7.19 15.74
N ASP A 170 -15.30 6.79 16.12
CA ASP A 170 -16.10 7.45 17.14
C ASP A 170 -15.84 6.76 18.50
N PRO A 171 -15.29 7.45 19.51
CA PRO A 171 -15.01 6.85 20.81
C PRO A 171 -16.28 6.39 21.55
N ASP A 172 -17.47 6.90 21.19
CA ASP A 172 -18.73 6.62 21.89
C ASP A 172 -19.50 5.42 21.30
N LEU A 173 -19.11 4.93 20.12
CA LEU A 173 -19.74 3.77 19.48
C LEU A 173 -19.10 2.44 19.89
N VAL A 174 -19.91 1.37 19.93
CA VAL A 174 -19.39 0.03 20.20
C VAL A 174 -18.45 -0.43 19.07
N LEU A 175 -17.32 -1.00 19.46
CA LEU A 175 -16.19 -1.22 18.55
C LEU A 175 -16.52 -2.06 17.31
N TRP A 176 -17.44 -3.03 17.44
CA TRP A 176 -17.80 -3.88 16.31
C TRP A 176 -18.71 -3.19 15.29
N GLU A 177 -19.31 -2.05 15.62
CA GLU A 177 -20.06 -1.20 14.67
C GLU A 177 -19.11 -0.30 13.86
N GLN A 178 -17.84 -0.21 14.27
CA GLN A 178 -16.84 0.66 13.67
C GLN A 178 -15.90 -0.07 12.69
N ALA A 179 -16.24 -1.31 12.29
CA ALA A 179 -15.44 -2.08 11.35
C ALA A 179 -15.11 -1.30 10.05
N PRO A 180 -16.06 -0.56 9.44
CA PRO A 180 -15.78 0.22 8.24
C PRO A 180 -14.78 1.35 8.50
N ALA A 181 -14.95 2.17 9.55
CA ALA A 181 -14.04 3.28 9.86
C ALA A 181 -12.60 2.80 10.11
N ILE A 182 -12.45 1.73 10.90
CA ILE A 182 -11.13 1.14 11.20
C ILE A 182 -10.49 0.57 9.93
N ALA A 183 -11.25 -0.21 9.15
CA ALA A 183 -10.72 -0.83 7.94
C ALA A 183 -10.40 0.20 6.85
N ALA A 184 -11.22 1.23 6.69
CA ALA A 184 -10.98 2.33 5.77
C ALA A 184 -9.74 3.12 6.16
N GLY A 185 -9.58 3.46 7.45
CA GLY A 185 -8.35 4.10 7.93
C GLY A 185 -7.10 3.26 7.67
N LEU A 186 -7.17 1.94 7.89
CA LEU A 186 -6.06 1.02 7.61
C LEU A 186 -5.77 0.90 6.10
N ALA A 187 -6.80 0.88 5.26
CA ALA A 187 -6.68 0.73 3.81
C ALA A 187 -6.20 2.02 3.13
N VAL A 188 -6.65 3.19 3.59
CA VAL A 188 -6.15 4.49 3.11
C VAL A 188 -4.72 4.73 3.55
N TYR A 189 -4.40 4.44 4.83
CA TYR A 189 -3.02 4.54 5.29
C TYR A 189 -2.10 3.57 4.52
N GLY A 190 -2.64 2.43 4.07
CA GLY A 190 -1.94 1.36 3.34
C GLY A 190 -2.27 1.28 1.89
N TRP A 191 -2.62 2.41 1.32
CA TRP A 191 -2.97 2.43 -0.06
C TRP A 191 -1.76 2.02 -0.91
N VAL A 192 -2.01 1.11 -1.82
CA VAL A 192 -1.08 0.61 -2.82
C VAL A 192 -1.69 0.90 -4.19
N PRO A 193 -0.89 1.23 -5.21
CA PRO A 193 -1.42 1.38 -6.57
C PRO A 193 -1.96 0.03 -7.00
N VAL A 194 -3.28 -0.10 -7.03
CA VAL A 194 -3.94 -1.35 -7.38
C VAL A 194 -3.53 -1.76 -8.79
N GLN A 195 -3.37 -0.80 -9.69
CA GLN A 195 -2.89 -1.00 -11.05
C GLN A 195 -1.51 -1.69 -11.14
N ASP A 196 -0.66 -1.57 -10.12
CA ASP A 196 0.68 -2.16 -10.14
C ASP A 196 0.76 -3.49 -9.38
N ALA A 197 -0.37 -3.99 -8.86
CA ALA A 197 -0.46 -5.22 -8.09
C ALA A 197 -0.27 -6.52 -8.90
N PHE A 198 0.09 -6.37 -10.18
CA PHE A 198 0.66 -7.31 -11.14
C PHE A 198 1.79 -8.27 -10.76
N ASP A 199 2.27 -9.09 -11.70
CA ASP A 199 3.70 -9.38 -11.97
C ASP A 199 3.80 -9.50 -13.50
N PRO A 200 4.72 -8.81 -14.21
CA PRO A 200 4.74 -8.83 -15.67
C PRO A 200 5.05 -10.24 -16.18
N ALA A 201 5.86 -11.02 -15.45
CA ALA A 201 6.15 -12.41 -15.83
C ALA A 201 4.91 -13.30 -15.74
N ASP A 202 4.04 -13.08 -14.74
CA ASP A 202 2.75 -13.78 -14.66
C ASP A 202 1.83 -13.41 -15.83
N VAL A 203 1.84 -12.14 -16.25
CA VAL A 203 1.06 -11.66 -17.41
C VAL A 203 1.56 -12.27 -18.70
N GLU A 204 2.87 -12.27 -18.94
CA GLU A 204 3.49 -12.91 -20.11
C GLU A 204 3.17 -14.40 -20.16
N LEU A 205 3.26 -15.10 -19.03
CA LEU A 205 2.91 -16.51 -18.95
C LEU A 205 1.43 -16.76 -19.29
N LEU A 206 0.52 -15.94 -18.75
CA LEU A 206 -0.91 -16.05 -19.05
C LEU A 206 -1.20 -15.83 -20.53
N LEU A 207 -0.61 -14.81 -21.13
CA LEU A 207 -0.75 -14.51 -22.56
C LEU A 207 -0.16 -15.62 -23.43
N ALA A 208 1.01 -16.15 -23.08
CA ALA A 208 1.65 -17.26 -23.79
C ALA A 208 0.85 -18.57 -23.70
N SER A 209 0.07 -18.75 -22.62
CA SER A 209 -0.81 -19.91 -22.40
C SER A 209 -2.22 -19.75 -22.98
N ALA A 210 -2.50 -18.61 -23.65
CA ALA A 210 -3.83 -18.33 -24.16
C ALA A 210 -4.27 -19.36 -25.21
N THR A 211 -5.53 -19.78 -25.14
CA THR A 211 -6.13 -20.74 -26.08
C THR A 211 -7.19 -20.04 -26.91
N THR A 212 -7.32 -20.40 -28.19
CA THR A 212 -8.42 -19.92 -29.04
C THR A 212 -9.69 -20.73 -28.76
N GLY A 213 -10.78 -20.06 -28.43
CA GLY A 213 -12.10 -20.68 -28.30
C GLY A 213 -12.77 -20.94 -29.65
N PRO A 214 -13.84 -21.76 -29.71
CA PRO A 214 -14.65 -21.87 -30.92
C PRO A 214 -15.29 -20.51 -31.26
N ALA A 215 -15.13 -20.07 -32.50
CA ALA A 215 -15.56 -18.77 -32.99
C ALA A 215 -17.06 -18.53 -32.74
N ALA A 216 -17.39 -17.55 -31.92
CA ALA A 216 -18.72 -16.99 -31.85
C ALA A 216 -18.89 -15.96 -32.98
N GLU A 217 -20.02 -16.06 -33.66
CA GLU A 217 -20.41 -15.34 -34.86
C GLU A 217 -20.46 -13.81 -34.66
N GLN A 218 -20.09 -13.11 -35.73
CA GLN A 218 -19.59 -11.73 -35.80
C GLN A 218 -20.59 -10.63 -35.42
N LEU A 219 -20.06 -9.54 -34.84
CA LEU A 219 -20.60 -8.19 -34.95
C LEU A 219 -19.42 -7.20 -35.02
N GLU A 220 -19.18 -6.64 -36.21
CA GLU A 220 -18.15 -5.63 -36.49
C GLU A 220 -18.56 -4.25 -35.96
N LEU A 221 -17.62 -3.44 -35.46
CA LEU A 221 -17.55 -1.96 -35.54
C LEU A 221 -16.13 -1.45 -35.10
N PRO A 222 -15.71 -0.21 -35.45
CA PRO A 222 -14.41 0.07 -36.09
C PRO A 222 -13.27 0.66 -35.23
N LEU A 223 -12.06 0.54 -35.78
CA LEU A 223 -10.76 1.14 -35.38
C LEU A 223 -10.78 2.69 -35.31
N TRP A 224 -9.95 3.24 -34.41
CA TRP A 224 -9.38 4.58 -34.54
C TRP A 224 -7.85 4.53 -34.34
N ASP A 225 -7.14 5.28 -35.19
CA ASP A 225 -5.68 5.37 -35.29
C ASP A 225 -5.08 6.51 -34.45
N THR A 226 -3.96 6.19 -33.78
CA THR A 226 -2.62 6.83 -33.70
C THR A 226 -2.44 8.37 -33.71
N GLU A 227 -1.67 8.92 -32.74
CA GLU A 227 -0.29 9.45 -32.92
C GLU A 227 0.26 10.35 -31.77
N ALA A 228 1.58 10.37 -31.71
CA ALA A 228 2.49 10.83 -30.66
C ALA A 228 2.70 12.36 -30.55
N GLN A 229 3.34 12.81 -29.45
CA GLN A 229 4.56 13.62 -29.53
C GLN A 229 5.27 13.85 -28.18
N ALA A 230 6.61 13.80 -28.25
CA ALA A 230 7.57 14.08 -27.20
C ALA A 230 7.89 15.58 -27.04
N SER A 231 8.37 16.00 -25.87
CA SER A 231 9.61 16.78 -25.75
C SER A 231 10.07 17.03 -24.31
N THR A 232 11.40 16.94 -24.18
CA THR A 232 12.31 16.99 -23.02
C THR A 232 12.51 18.37 -22.37
N THR A 233 12.89 18.38 -21.09
CA THR A 233 14.14 19.04 -20.59
C THR A 233 14.54 18.40 -19.26
N SER A 234 15.75 17.84 -19.23
CA SER A 234 16.35 17.12 -18.10
C SER A 234 17.09 18.08 -17.16
N ALA A 235 16.74 18.03 -15.88
CA ALA A 235 17.63 18.32 -14.77
C ALA A 235 17.68 17.04 -13.92
N ALA A 236 18.87 16.61 -13.49
CA ALA A 236 19.07 15.30 -12.88
C ALA A 236 18.09 15.05 -11.70
N PRO A 237 17.48 13.86 -11.62
CA PRO A 237 16.52 13.54 -10.57
C PRO A 237 17.20 13.54 -9.19
N GLN A 238 16.82 14.46 -8.31
CA GLN A 238 17.31 14.46 -6.92
C GLN A 238 16.45 13.54 -6.06
N LEU A 239 17.00 12.38 -5.68
CA LEU A 239 16.42 11.48 -4.67
C LEU A 239 16.44 12.17 -3.29
N VAL A 240 15.30 12.20 -2.61
CA VAL A 240 15.15 12.69 -1.24
C VAL A 240 14.74 11.53 -0.33
N VAL A 241 15.48 11.30 0.75
CA VAL A 241 15.12 10.30 1.76
C VAL A 241 14.79 10.99 3.08
N VAL A 242 13.56 10.81 3.57
CA VAL A 242 13.10 11.40 4.82
C VAL A 242 13.12 10.34 5.92
N ILE A 243 13.82 10.62 7.01
CA ILE A 243 13.93 9.73 8.18
C ILE A 243 13.25 10.35 9.40
N PRO A 244 12.76 9.55 10.36
CA PRO A 244 12.06 10.07 11.52
C PRO A 244 13.04 10.65 12.53
N CYS A 245 12.65 11.70 13.26
CA CYS A 245 13.31 12.03 14.52
C CYS A 245 13.10 10.91 15.56
N SER A 246 13.81 10.96 16.69
CA SER A 246 13.54 10.06 17.83
C SER A 246 13.39 10.80 19.14
N GLY A 247 12.56 10.25 20.05
CA GLY A 247 12.45 10.76 21.42
C GLY A 247 13.80 10.75 22.15
N ARG A 248 14.56 9.65 22.03
CA ARG A 248 15.92 9.58 22.59
C ARG A 248 16.87 10.49 21.81
N LYS A 249 17.53 11.41 22.51
CA LYS A 249 18.46 12.41 21.97
C LYS A 249 19.73 12.52 22.81
N LEU A 250 20.79 13.11 22.25
CA LEU A 250 21.95 13.56 23.03
C LEU A 250 21.52 14.64 24.03
N PRO A 251 22.17 14.73 25.21
CA PRO A 251 21.81 15.72 26.23
C PRO A 251 22.30 17.15 25.92
N VAL A 252 22.88 17.37 24.74
CA VAL A 252 23.47 18.65 24.30
C VAL A 252 23.00 18.97 22.88
N ALA A 253 23.08 20.26 22.51
CA ALA A 253 22.84 20.67 21.13
C ALA A 253 23.82 19.98 20.18
N ALA A 254 23.32 19.55 19.03
CA ALA A 254 24.11 18.87 18.01
C ALA A 254 23.41 18.98 16.65
N ALA A 255 24.11 18.54 15.61
CA ALA A 255 23.54 18.44 14.27
C ALA A 255 22.37 17.45 14.27
N ALA A 256 21.33 17.70 13.47
CA ALA A 256 20.15 16.84 13.41
C ALA A 256 20.48 15.39 13.03
N GLY A 257 21.54 15.16 12.25
CA GLY A 257 22.03 13.83 11.90
C GLY A 257 22.68 13.05 13.05
N GLU A 258 23.02 13.72 14.16
CA GLU A 258 23.78 13.16 15.28
C GLU A 258 22.98 13.17 16.59
N ILE A 259 22.11 14.18 16.78
CA ILE A 259 21.40 14.38 18.04
C ILE A 259 20.45 13.22 18.36
N TYR A 260 19.86 12.54 17.36
CA TYR A 260 18.88 11.48 17.57
C TYR A 260 19.54 10.11 17.71
N THR A 261 19.37 9.46 18.87
CA THR A 261 20.04 8.19 19.21
C THR A 261 19.07 7.02 19.37
N GLY A 262 17.80 7.22 19.00
CA GLY A 262 16.77 6.17 19.03
C GLY A 262 17.02 5.10 17.97
N SER A 263 16.72 3.84 18.30
CA SER A 263 17.03 2.69 17.45
C SER A 263 16.42 2.78 16.05
N LEU A 264 15.18 3.23 15.92
CA LEU A 264 14.53 3.42 14.62
C LEU A 264 15.23 4.49 13.79
N HIS A 265 15.53 5.65 14.37
CA HIS A 265 16.27 6.72 13.70
C HIS A 265 17.63 6.20 13.21
N THR A 266 18.41 5.55 14.07
CA THR A 266 19.73 5.03 13.69
C THR A 266 19.65 4.00 12.55
N HIS A 267 18.64 3.13 12.53
CA HIS A 267 18.45 2.18 11.42
C HIS A 267 18.05 2.91 10.14
N ALA A 268 17.07 3.83 10.22
CA ALA A 268 16.61 4.61 9.07
C ALA A 268 17.73 5.48 8.50
N ARG A 269 18.56 6.09 9.35
CA ARG A 269 19.74 6.87 8.97
C ARG A 269 20.76 6.03 8.19
N ARG A 270 21.07 4.83 8.67
CA ARG A 270 21.99 3.90 7.97
C ARG A 270 21.43 3.47 6.62
N THR A 271 20.13 3.21 6.54
CA THR A 271 19.46 2.87 5.28
C THR A 271 19.45 4.05 4.33
N ALA A 272 19.12 5.26 4.81
CA ALA A 272 19.14 6.48 4.01
C ALA A 272 20.53 6.75 3.43
N ASN A 273 21.59 6.60 4.23
CA ASN A 273 22.97 6.72 3.75
C ASN A 273 23.30 5.74 2.62
N ALA A 274 22.77 4.51 2.68
CA ALA A 274 22.98 3.53 1.61
C ALA A 274 22.20 3.88 0.34
N LEU A 275 20.95 4.34 0.48
CA LEU A 275 20.12 4.77 -0.65
C LEU A 275 20.67 6.02 -1.35
N THR A 276 21.24 6.95 -0.59
CA THR A 276 21.80 8.21 -1.13
C THR A 276 23.31 8.14 -1.35
N ALA A 277 23.92 6.96 -1.35
CA ALA A 277 25.37 6.80 -1.50
C ALA A 277 25.87 7.31 -2.87
N SER A 278 25.04 7.17 -3.90
CA SER A 278 25.32 7.63 -5.28
C SER A 278 24.85 9.06 -5.55
N GLY A 279 24.41 9.78 -4.52
CA GLY A 279 23.76 11.09 -4.64
C GLY A 279 22.36 11.10 -4.05
N GLY A 280 21.92 12.27 -3.59
CA GLY A 280 20.61 12.48 -2.98
C GLY A 280 20.70 13.24 -1.66
N THR A 281 19.53 13.62 -1.15
CA THR A 281 19.39 14.44 0.06
C THR A 281 18.72 13.61 1.15
N VAL A 282 19.25 13.65 2.37
CA VAL A 282 18.57 13.04 3.53
C VAL A 282 18.06 14.15 4.43
N LEU A 283 16.78 14.05 4.81
CA LEU A 283 16.12 14.98 5.73
C LEU A 283 15.64 14.23 6.97
N VAL A 284 15.68 14.90 8.12
CA VAL A 284 15.00 14.42 9.33
C VAL A 284 13.67 15.14 9.47
N LEU A 285 12.58 14.40 9.64
CA LEU A 285 11.28 14.96 9.95
C LEU A 285 11.07 15.03 11.48
N SER A 286 10.93 16.24 11.99
CA SER A 286 10.72 16.58 13.41
C SER A 286 9.35 17.21 13.64
N ALA A 287 8.67 16.83 14.73
CA ALA A 287 7.42 17.46 15.13
C ALA A 287 7.56 18.95 15.51
N ARG A 288 8.72 19.34 16.05
CA ARG A 288 8.99 20.71 16.47
C ARG A 288 9.53 21.58 15.34
N TYR A 289 10.47 21.04 14.56
CA TYR A 289 11.25 21.84 13.60
C TYR A 289 10.90 21.56 12.13
N GLY A 290 10.11 20.51 11.85
CA GLY A 290 9.77 20.11 10.49
C GLY A 290 10.91 19.40 9.77
N LEU A 291 11.20 19.81 8.55
CA LEU A 291 12.25 19.25 7.71
C LEU A 291 13.61 19.83 8.10
N LEU A 292 14.49 18.98 8.63
CA LEU A 292 15.84 19.33 9.02
C LEU A 292 16.85 18.70 8.06
N THR A 293 17.82 19.49 7.60
CA THR A 293 19.04 18.93 6.99
C THR A 293 19.90 18.30 8.09
N LEU A 294 20.77 17.37 7.73
CA LEU A 294 21.54 16.59 8.69
C LEU A 294 22.54 17.42 9.51
N ASP A 295 23.06 18.48 8.91
CA ASP A 295 24.06 19.39 9.47
C ASP A 295 23.45 20.51 10.33
N GLN A 296 22.13 20.71 10.23
CA GLN A 296 21.42 21.74 10.97
C GLN A 296 21.56 21.51 12.48
N GLN A 297 22.16 22.48 13.18
CA GLN A 297 22.29 22.46 14.63
C GLN A 297 20.93 22.70 15.28
N ILE A 298 20.55 21.81 16.21
CA ILE A 298 19.32 21.94 16.97
C ILE A 298 19.55 21.71 18.46
N GLU A 299 18.79 22.43 19.28
CA GLU A 299 18.81 22.28 20.74
C GLU A 299 18.04 21.02 21.18
N LEU A 300 18.39 20.52 22.36
CA LEU A 300 17.63 19.45 23.02
C LEU A 300 16.18 19.91 23.26
N TYR A 301 15.23 19.05 22.90
CA TYR A 301 13.82 19.30 23.09
C TYR A 301 13.05 18.01 23.36
N GLU A 302 11.92 18.14 24.05
CA GLU A 302 10.88 17.11 24.14
C GLU A 302 9.59 17.69 23.57
N HIS A 303 9.20 17.22 22.39
CA HIS A 303 8.03 17.69 21.66
C HIS A 303 7.58 16.62 20.66
N THR A 304 6.29 16.40 20.60
CA THR A 304 5.62 15.40 19.77
C THR A 304 4.49 16.05 18.96
N TRP A 305 3.94 15.31 17.99
CA TRP A 305 2.80 15.79 17.21
C TRP A 305 1.49 15.90 17.99
N ALA A 306 1.44 15.35 19.20
CA ALA A 306 0.29 15.50 20.10
C ALA A 306 0.35 16.84 20.87
N ASP A 307 1.52 17.48 20.91
CA ASP A 307 1.70 18.71 21.65
C ASP A 307 1.21 19.92 20.83
N PRO A 308 0.65 20.96 21.49
CA PRO A 308 0.30 22.20 20.82
C PRO A 308 1.56 22.92 20.31
N GLY A 309 1.44 23.60 19.16
CA GLY A 309 2.55 24.34 18.56
C GLY A 309 3.51 23.49 17.73
N HIS A 310 3.15 22.26 17.38
CA HIS A 310 3.86 21.46 16.40
C HIS A 310 3.76 22.07 14.99
N VAL A 311 4.69 21.71 14.10
CA VAL A 311 4.74 22.29 12.76
C VAL A 311 3.57 21.84 11.86
N SER A 312 2.85 22.78 11.29
CA SER A 312 1.72 22.53 10.39
C SER A 312 2.15 21.92 9.05
N VAL A 313 1.20 21.35 8.29
CA VAL A 313 1.47 20.82 6.95
C VAL A 313 1.90 21.95 6.00
N GLU A 314 1.27 23.11 6.13
CA GLU A 314 1.57 24.31 5.36
C GLU A 314 3.01 24.77 5.59
N GLN A 315 3.48 24.72 6.85
CA GLN A 315 4.87 25.01 7.17
C GLN A 315 5.85 23.97 6.58
N LEU A 316 5.48 22.68 6.55
CA LEU A 316 6.30 21.66 5.90
C LEU A 316 6.38 21.86 4.38
N GLN A 317 5.29 22.27 3.74
CA GLN A 317 5.25 22.61 2.31
C GLN A 317 6.16 23.81 2.01
N GLN A 318 6.09 24.87 2.82
CA GLN A 318 6.96 26.04 2.70
C GLN A 318 8.44 25.67 2.88
N GLN A 319 8.76 24.80 3.84
CA GLN A 319 10.13 24.31 4.03
C GLN A 319 10.62 23.50 2.82
N ALA A 320 9.79 22.60 2.28
CA ALA A 320 10.15 21.84 1.08
C ALA A 320 10.38 22.76 -0.13
N GLU A 321 9.60 23.84 -0.27
CA GLU A 321 9.79 24.86 -1.30
C GLU A 321 11.11 25.62 -1.13
N GLN A 322 11.42 26.06 0.09
CA GLN A 322 12.69 26.74 0.41
C GLN A 322 13.91 25.87 0.14
N LEU A 323 13.77 24.55 0.33
CA LEU A 323 14.82 23.57 0.03
C LEU A 323 14.87 23.18 -1.47
N GLY A 324 13.94 23.67 -2.30
CA GLY A 324 13.84 23.33 -3.72
C GLY A 324 13.36 21.90 -3.99
N LEU A 325 12.67 21.28 -3.03
CA LEU A 325 12.31 19.84 -3.04
C LEU A 325 10.84 19.57 -3.38
N THR A 326 10.05 20.59 -3.70
CA THR A 326 8.64 20.42 -4.13
C THR A 326 8.51 19.65 -5.45
N ARG A 327 9.55 19.70 -6.30
CA ARG A 327 9.65 18.93 -7.56
C ARG A 327 10.73 17.85 -7.49
N ALA A 328 11.05 17.34 -6.30
CA ALA A 328 11.97 16.23 -6.16
C ALA A 328 11.46 15.05 -7.01
N ALA A 329 12.34 14.49 -7.83
CA ALA A 329 11.96 13.43 -8.77
C ALA A 329 11.63 12.11 -8.06
N GLU A 330 12.21 11.88 -6.87
CA GLU A 330 11.92 10.71 -6.06
C GLU A 330 12.01 11.04 -4.57
N VAL A 331 10.98 10.69 -3.79
CA VAL A 331 10.96 10.88 -2.33
C VAL A 331 10.70 9.54 -1.65
N VAL A 332 11.53 9.17 -0.68
CA VAL A 332 11.41 7.94 0.12
C VAL A 332 11.25 8.27 1.60
N LEU A 333 10.10 7.93 2.18
CA LEU A 333 9.74 8.15 3.57
C LEU A 333 10.06 6.90 4.41
N LEU A 334 11.18 6.93 5.12
CA LEU A 334 11.55 5.92 6.11
C LEU A 334 10.97 6.23 7.50
N THR A 335 9.85 6.95 7.55
CA THR A 335 9.15 7.36 8.76
C THR A 335 8.01 6.39 9.12
N PRO A 336 7.59 6.33 10.40
CA PRO A 336 6.40 5.58 10.81
C PRO A 336 5.14 6.45 10.91
N GLY A 337 3.97 5.87 10.63
CA GLY A 337 2.67 6.34 11.11
C GLY A 337 2.35 7.78 10.75
N ALA A 338 2.03 8.57 11.77
CA ALA A 338 1.65 9.98 11.67
C ALA A 338 2.71 10.87 10.99
N TYR A 339 4.00 10.52 11.10
CA TYR A 339 5.06 11.25 10.40
C TYR A 339 4.96 11.04 8.88
N THR A 340 4.66 9.82 8.45
CA THR A 340 4.46 9.49 7.04
C THR A 340 3.24 10.20 6.47
N GLN A 341 2.12 10.22 7.19
CA GLN A 341 0.89 10.91 6.75
C GLN A 341 1.12 12.41 6.51
N ARG A 342 1.87 13.07 7.39
CA ARG A 342 2.20 14.50 7.23
C ARG A 342 3.16 14.75 6.08
N ALA A 343 4.16 13.89 5.90
CA ALA A 343 5.08 13.99 4.77
C ALA A 343 4.38 13.72 3.43
N LEU A 344 3.38 12.83 3.39
CA LEU A 344 2.55 12.59 2.19
C LEU A 344 1.72 13.81 1.79
N ALA A 345 1.37 14.70 2.73
CA ALA A 345 0.71 15.96 2.38
C ALA A 345 1.65 16.98 1.71
N VAL A 346 2.97 16.78 1.80
CA VAL A 346 3.99 17.56 1.09
C VAL A 346 4.40 16.87 -0.20
N TRP A 347 4.57 15.55 -0.16
CA TRP A 347 4.94 14.70 -1.29
C TRP A 347 3.94 13.54 -1.42
N PRO A 348 2.80 13.75 -2.10
CA PRO A 348 1.77 12.72 -2.25
C PRO A 348 2.28 11.44 -2.93
N ASP A 349 3.26 11.59 -3.81
CA ASP A 349 3.86 10.50 -4.60
C ASP A 349 5.06 9.83 -3.91
N ALA A 350 5.29 10.09 -2.62
CA ALA A 350 6.45 9.55 -1.92
C ALA A 350 6.34 8.05 -1.60
N ARG A 351 7.46 7.33 -1.69
CA ARG A 351 7.58 5.91 -1.36
C ARG A 351 7.57 5.72 0.16
N THR A 352 6.67 4.91 0.71
CA THR A 352 6.53 4.70 2.17
C THR A 352 6.85 3.25 2.60
N PRO A 353 8.10 2.77 2.46
CA PRO A 353 8.42 1.34 2.63
C PRO A 353 8.20 0.79 4.05
N LEU A 354 7.99 1.65 5.05
CA LEU A 354 7.74 1.24 6.43
C LEU A 354 6.26 1.27 6.84
N ALA A 355 5.37 1.70 5.94
CA ALA A 355 3.94 1.76 6.21
C ALA A 355 3.38 0.37 6.60
N HIS A 356 2.40 0.32 7.52
CA HIS A 356 1.75 -0.91 8.03
C HIS A 356 2.64 -1.93 8.76
N LEU A 357 3.94 -1.69 8.83
CA LEU A 357 4.86 -2.57 9.51
C LEU A 357 4.89 -2.21 11.01
N GLY A 358 4.70 -3.21 11.87
CA GLY A 358 5.07 -3.06 13.28
C GLY A 358 6.58 -2.84 13.43
N ILE A 359 7.03 -2.23 14.53
CA ILE A 359 8.42 -1.80 14.76
C ILE A 359 9.47 -2.89 14.42
N GLY A 360 9.22 -4.14 14.82
CA GLY A 360 10.14 -5.25 14.51
C GLY A 360 10.27 -5.54 13.00
N ARG A 361 9.17 -5.40 12.26
CA ARG A 361 9.17 -5.52 10.79
C ARG A 361 9.80 -4.29 10.12
N GLN A 362 9.58 -3.09 10.65
CA GLN A 362 10.24 -1.89 10.12
C GLN A 362 11.77 -2.04 10.14
N ARG A 363 12.34 -2.57 11.23
CA ARG A 363 13.79 -2.79 11.33
C ARG A 363 14.33 -3.79 10.32
N GLY A 364 13.63 -4.92 10.13
CA GLY A 364 14.00 -5.91 9.12
C GLY A 364 13.93 -5.33 7.70
N ARG A 365 12.90 -4.51 7.43
CA ARG A 365 12.74 -3.83 6.15
C ARG A 365 13.84 -2.81 5.88
N LEU A 366 14.21 -2.01 6.87
CA LEU A 366 15.33 -1.07 6.78
C LEU A 366 16.66 -1.78 6.48
N THR A 367 16.88 -2.96 7.07
CA THR A 367 18.06 -3.79 6.74
C THR A 367 18.03 -4.26 5.29
N ALA A 368 16.91 -4.80 4.80
CA ALA A 368 16.80 -5.25 3.42
C ALA A 368 17.03 -4.11 2.41
N LEU A 369 16.42 -2.93 2.65
CA LEU A 369 16.64 -1.72 1.83
C LEU A 369 18.12 -1.29 1.80
N ARG A 370 18.82 -1.45 2.93
CA ARG A 370 20.24 -1.11 3.02
C ARG A 370 21.12 -2.09 2.25
N GLU A 371 20.74 -3.36 2.20
CA GLU A 371 21.52 -4.43 1.59
C GLU A 371 21.36 -4.47 0.06
N ASN A 372 20.19 -4.07 -0.46
CA ASN A 372 19.90 -4.07 -1.89
C ASN A 372 19.45 -2.69 -2.41
N PRO A 373 20.18 -1.59 -2.17
CA PRO A 373 19.70 -0.22 -2.43
C PRO A 373 19.31 0.04 -3.89
N THR A 374 19.99 -0.62 -4.84
CA THR A 374 19.77 -0.48 -6.29
C THR A 374 18.43 -1.03 -6.76
N GLU A 375 17.81 -1.95 -6.01
CA GLU A 375 16.44 -2.40 -6.29
C GLU A 375 15.41 -1.31 -5.93
N TYR A 376 15.79 -0.33 -5.11
CA TYR A 376 14.88 0.67 -4.50
C TYR A 376 15.10 2.11 -4.97
N THR A 377 16.11 2.36 -5.79
CA THR A 377 16.38 3.64 -6.43
C THR A 377 16.34 3.42 -7.94
N VAL A 378 15.63 4.25 -8.70
CA VAL A 378 15.78 4.19 -10.16
C VAL A 378 17.21 4.65 -10.46
N ALA A 379 18.02 3.77 -11.06
CA ALA A 379 19.40 4.12 -11.42
C ALA A 379 19.41 5.39 -12.28
N ALA A 380 20.39 6.26 -11.99
CA ALA A 380 20.60 7.55 -12.64
C ALA A 380 20.75 7.45 -14.17
#